data_AF-A0ABF7QPF2-F1
#
_entry.id   AF-A0ABF7QPF2-F1
#
_cell.length_a   1.000
_cell.length_b   1.000
_cell.length_c   1.000
_cell.angle_alpha   90.00
_cell.angle_beta   90.00
_cell.angle_gamma   90.00
#
_symmetry.space_group_name_H-M   'P 1'
#
loop_
_entity.id
_entity.type
_entity.pdbx_description
1 polymer ?
#
loop_
_entity_poly.entity_id
_entity_poly.type
_entity_poly.pdbx_seq_one_letter_code
_entity_poly.pdbx_strand_id
1 'polypeptide(L)'
;MVTVKNLTASPYDLETTAGFARLPAFGELTRPTKDEPGEFTGDYLQLLEASMAVQVLDAPSKPHPLDHDGDGRKGGSKPAAEGEELAKLRADYLEVVGKKPYHGWSVEELQAKIDEKLAE
;
A
#
# COMPACT_ATOMS: atom_id res chain seq x y z
N MET A 1 -3.34 -17.85 5.85
CA MET A 1 -2.39 -18.99 5.82
C MET A 1 -1.12 -18.45 5.21
N VAL A 2 0.02 -18.60 5.88
CA VAL A 2 1.29 -18.00 5.46
C VAL A 2 2.27 -19.12 5.16
N THR A 3 2.96 -19.02 4.02
CA THR A 3 4.06 -19.93 3.66
C THR A 3 5.40 -19.21 3.81
N VAL A 4 6.33 -19.84 4.53
CA VAL A 4 7.71 -19.37 4.70
C VAL A 4 8.65 -20.36 4.01
N LYS A 5 9.48 -19.86 3.12
CA LYS A 5 10.48 -20.62 2.35
C LYS A 5 11.88 -20.36 2.87
N ASN A 6 12.64 -21.41 3.12
CA ASN A 6 14.04 -21.31 3.49
C ASN A 6 14.92 -21.07 2.26
N LEU A 7 15.78 -20.06 2.31
CA LEU A 7 16.75 -19.77 1.25
C LEU A 7 18.15 -20.30 1.57
N THR A 8 18.31 -20.95 2.73
CA THR A 8 19.59 -21.42 3.23
C THR A 8 19.63 -22.95 3.34
N ALA A 9 20.86 -23.46 3.41
CA ALA A 9 21.12 -24.88 3.67
C ALA A 9 20.94 -25.29 5.14
N SER A 10 20.57 -24.36 6.02
CA SER A 10 20.41 -24.63 7.45
C SER A 10 18.92 -24.71 7.81
N PRO A 11 18.47 -25.73 8.54
CA PRO A 11 17.10 -25.78 9.04
C PRO A 11 16.89 -24.78 10.20
N TYR A 12 15.67 -24.27 10.35
CA TYR A 12 15.29 -23.31 11.38
C TYR A 12 14.10 -23.80 12.21
N ASP A 13 14.05 -23.41 13.49
CA ASP A 13 12.86 -23.57 14.32
C ASP A 13 12.16 -22.21 14.37
N LEU A 14 11.00 -22.13 13.72
CA LEU A 14 10.21 -20.91 13.64
C LEU A 14 9.19 -20.85 14.77
N GLU A 15 9.05 -19.68 15.39
CA GLU A 15 8.05 -19.46 16.45
C GLU A 15 6.65 -19.32 15.85
N THR A 16 5.68 -19.95 16.51
CA THR A 16 4.25 -19.89 16.19
C THR A 16 3.45 -19.68 17.48
N THR A 17 2.17 -19.30 17.35
CA THR A 17 1.29 -19.14 18.52
C THR A 17 1.06 -20.41 19.34
N ALA A 18 1.37 -21.60 18.79
CA ALA A 18 1.22 -22.88 19.46
C ALA A 18 2.56 -23.54 19.87
N GLY A 19 3.69 -22.84 19.71
CA GLY A 19 5.03 -23.38 19.99
C GLY A 19 5.96 -23.20 18.79
N PHE A 20 6.81 -24.18 18.49
CA PHE A 20 7.78 -24.10 17.40
C PHE A 20 7.43 -25.02 16.23
N ALA A 21 7.75 -24.57 15.02
CA ALA A 21 7.59 -25.35 13.80
C ALA A 21 8.93 -25.42 13.04
N ARG A 22 9.35 -26.63 12.69
CA ARG A 22 10.60 -26.88 11.98
C ARG A 22 10.47 -26.51 10.51
N LEU A 23 11.27 -25.56 10.05
CA LEU A 23 11.48 -25.22 8.65
C LEU A 23 12.71 -25.98 8.12
N PRO A 24 12.56 -26.93 7.17
CA PRO A 24 13.69 -27.66 6.59
C PRO A 24 14.66 -26.76 5.80
N ALA A 25 15.90 -27.22 5.63
CA ALA A 25 16.88 -26.59 4.74
C ALA A 25 16.35 -26.56 3.29
N PHE A 26 16.40 -25.40 2.63
CA PHE A 26 15.79 -25.15 1.32
C PHE A 26 14.31 -25.58 1.19
N GLY A 27 13.63 -25.80 2.32
CA GLY A 27 12.25 -26.28 2.37
C GLY A 27 11.26 -25.14 2.50
N GLU A 28 9.99 -25.51 2.59
CA GLU A 28 8.88 -24.59 2.78
C GLU A 28 8.04 -25.08 3.98
N LEU A 29 7.50 -24.14 4.74
CA LEU A 29 6.64 -24.40 5.87
C LEU A 29 5.41 -23.50 5.77
N THR A 30 4.23 -24.11 5.79
CA THR A 30 2.96 -23.40 5.74
C THR A 30 2.22 -23.55 7.07
N ARG A 31 1.74 -22.43 7.61
CA ARG A 31 0.96 -22.38 8.85
C ARG A 31 -0.24 -21.43 8.74
N PRO A 32 -1.34 -21.69 9.47
CA PRO A 32 -1.63 -22.89 10.26
C PRO A 32 -1.99 -24.10 9.36
N THR A 33 -1.95 -25.31 9.91
CA THR A 33 -2.50 -26.54 9.29
C THR A 33 -3.57 -27.18 10.18
N LYS A 34 -4.32 -28.15 9.65
CA LYS A 34 -5.38 -28.84 10.40
C LYS A 34 -4.86 -29.52 11.67
N ASP A 35 -3.67 -30.11 11.60
CA ASP A 35 -3.06 -30.86 12.70
C ASP A 35 -2.21 -29.96 13.63
N GLU A 36 -1.79 -28.79 13.14
CA GLU A 36 -0.95 -27.84 13.88
C GLU A 36 -1.47 -26.41 13.65
N PRO A 37 -2.37 -25.94 14.54
CA PRO A 37 -3.08 -24.66 14.36
C PRO A 37 -2.24 -23.42 14.70
N GLY A 38 -0.97 -23.59 15.07
CA GLY A 38 -0.06 -22.49 15.38
C GLY A 38 0.16 -21.60 14.16
N GLU A 39 -0.07 -20.30 14.31
CA GLU A 39 0.11 -19.29 13.26
C GLU A 39 1.40 -18.50 13.49
N PHE A 40 1.96 -17.93 12.43
CA PHE A 40 3.04 -16.95 12.56
C PHE A 40 2.46 -15.59 12.94
N THR A 41 3.08 -14.91 13.90
CA THR A 41 2.69 -13.54 14.24
C THR A 41 3.21 -12.56 13.19
N GLY A 42 2.46 -11.48 12.93
CA GLY A 42 2.83 -10.51 11.90
C GLY A 42 4.20 -9.86 12.12
N ASP A 43 4.54 -9.55 13.38
CA ASP A 43 5.81 -8.90 13.71
C ASP A 43 7.00 -9.87 13.58
N TYR A 44 6.77 -11.17 13.85
CA TYR A 44 7.77 -12.20 13.63
C TYR A 44 8.03 -12.43 12.13
N LEU A 45 6.99 -12.41 11.29
CA LEU A 45 7.15 -12.50 9.84
C LEU A 45 7.97 -11.34 9.27
N GLN A 46 7.82 -10.13 9.81
CA GLN A 46 8.63 -8.99 9.40
C GLN A 46 10.12 -9.17 9.77
N LEU A 47 10.40 -9.69 10.96
CA LEU A 47 11.77 -10.01 11.37
C LEU A 47 12.39 -11.06 10.44
N LEU A 48 11.62 -12.09 10.10
CA LEU A 48 12.04 -13.15 9.18
C LEU A 48 12.33 -12.61 7.78
N GLU A 49 11.46 -11.77 7.23
CA GLU A 49 11.67 -11.14 5.93
C GLU A 49 12.91 -10.23 5.92
N ALA A 50 13.10 -9.43 6.98
CA ALA A 50 14.27 -8.56 7.13
C ALA A 50 15.59 -9.33 7.25
N SER A 51 15.56 -10.59 7.70
CA SER A 51 16.76 -11.42 7.84
C SER A 51 17.37 -11.86 6.50
N MET A 52 16.61 -11.79 5.40
CA MET A 52 16.97 -12.33 4.08
C MET A 52 17.26 -13.84 4.03
N ALA A 53 17.15 -14.56 5.15
CA ALA A 53 17.39 -16.01 5.22
C ALA A 53 16.17 -16.82 4.75
N VAL A 54 14.98 -16.21 4.80
CA VAL A 54 13.73 -16.84 4.39
C VAL A 54 12.91 -15.88 3.54
N GLN A 55 12.05 -16.43 2.70
CA GLN A 55 11.08 -15.68 1.89
C GLN A 55 9.67 -15.99 2.39
N VAL A 56 8.90 -14.95 2.69
CA VAL A 56 7.50 -15.07 3.11
C VAL A 56 6.60 -14.86 1.88
N LEU A 57 5.80 -15.87 1.52
CA LEU A 57 5.08 -15.89 0.23
C LEU A 57 3.62 -15.42 0.32
N ASP A 58 2.98 -15.53 1.49
CA ASP A 58 1.54 -15.24 1.66
C ASP A 58 1.24 -14.50 2.98
N ALA A 59 2.18 -13.67 3.46
CA ALA A 59 1.85 -12.78 4.57
C ALA A 59 0.84 -11.73 4.09
N PRO A 60 -0.15 -11.35 4.92
CA PRO A 60 -0.85 -10.10 4.69
C PRO A 60 0.21 -8.99 4.78
N SER A 61 0.60 -8.46 3.63
CA SER A 61 1.47 -7.29 3.56
C SER A 61 0.79 -6.19 4.35
N LYS A 62 1.30 -5.88 5.55
CA LYS A 62 0.84 -4.68 6.26
C LYS A 62 1.17 -3.52 5.31
N PRO A 63 0.19 -2.67 4.95
CA PRO A 63 0.44 -1.55 4.05
C PRO A 63 1.62 -0.77 4.59
N HIS A 64 2.53 -0.40 3.68
CA HIS A 64 3.75 0.30 4.08
C HIS A 64 3.35 1.55 4.91
N PRO A 65 4.05 1.91 6.00
CA PRO A 65 3.62 3.03 6.87
C PRO A 65 3.46 4.38 6.15
N LEU A 66 4.06 4.49 4.97
CA LEU A 66 3.98 5.64 4.06
C LEU A 66 3.19 5.33 2.77
N ASP A 67 2.38 4.29 2.76
CA ASP A 67 1.43 4.00 1.69
C ASP A 67 0.11 4.70 2.02
N HIS A 68 -0.05 5.91 1.48
CA HIS A 68 -1.21 6.75 1.80
C HIS A 68 -2.43 6.41 0.91
N ASP A 69 -2.23 5.79 -0.26
CA ASP A 69 -3.28 5.47 -1.24
C ASP A 69 -3.64 3.97 -1.34
N GLY A 70 -2.86 3.09 -0.72
CA GLY A 70 -3.10 1.65 -0.65
C GLY A 70 -2.57 0.88 -1.86
N ASP A 71 -1.64 1.44 -2.63
CA ASP A 71 -1.07 0.79 -3.82
C ASP A 71 0.07 -0.21 -3.48
N GLY A 72 0.39 -0.36 -2.20
CA GLY A 72 1.45 -1.22 -1.71
C GLY A 72 2.86 -0.64 -1.91
N ARG A 73 2.98 0.59 -2.40
CA ARG A 73 4.25 1.30 -2.58
C ARG A 73 4.36 2.43 -1.57
N LYS A 74 5.60 2.87 -1.33
CA LYS A 74 5.85 4.08 -0.57
C LYS A 74 5.38 5.28 -1.40
N GLY A 75 4.52 6.10 -0.82
CA GLY A 75 4.01 7.33 -1.43
C GLY A 75 2.50 7.33 -1.51
N GLY A 76 1.98 8.05 -2.51
CA GLY A 76 0.55 8.18 -2.70
C GLY A 76 -0.06 9.36 -1.96
N SER A 77 -1.19 9.85 -2.46
CA SER A 77 -2.02 10.83 -1.78
C SER A 77 -3.45 10.48 -2.14
N LYS A 78 -4.31 10.25 -1.16
CA LYS A 78 -5.74 10.13 -1.44
C LYS A 78 -6.21 11.45 -2.06
N PRO A 79 -6.81 11.45 -3.26
CA PRO A 79 -7.41 12.66 -3.78
C PRO A 79 -8.46 13.11 -2.76
N ALA A 80 -8.33 14.35 -2.26
CA ALA A 80 -9.41 14.97 -1.52
C ALA A 80 -10.61 15.09 -2.46
N ALA A 81 -11.83 14.81 -1.98
CA ALA A 81 -13.04 14.94 -2.78
C ALA A 81 -13.20 16.37 -3.37
N GLU A 82 -12.75 17.39 -2.63
CA GLU A 82 -12.65 18.78 -3.11
C GLU A 82 -11.66 18.97 -4.27
N GLY A 83 -10.66 18.10 -4.37
CA GLY A 83 -9.66 18.10 -5.43
C GLY A 83 -10.22 17.70 -6.80
N GLU A 84 -11.27 16.87 -6.85
CA GLU A 84 -11.90 16.47 -8.12
C GLU A 84 -12.69 17.62 -8.74
N GLU A 85 -13.53 18.30 -7.94
CA GLU A 85 -14.30 19.46 -8.38
C GLU A 85 -13.37 20.61 -8.81
N LEU A 86 -12.36 20.89 -8.01
CA LEU A 86 -11.39 21.94 -8.28
C LEU A 86 -10.48 21.58 -9.47
N ALA A 87 -10.16 20.30 -9.69
CA ALA A 87 -9.46 19.84 -10.88
C ALA A 87 -10.31 20.00 -12.15
N LYS A 88 -11.63 19.73 -12.06
CA LYS A 88 -12.57 19.88 -13.18
C LYS A 88 -12.68 21.34 -13.61
N LEU A 89 -12.90 22.25 -12.66
CA LEU A 89 -12.92 23.70 -12.94
C LEU A 89 -11.61 24.20 -13.53
N ARG A 90 -10.46 23.66 -13.08
CA ARG A 90 -9.16 24.04 -13.65
C ARG A 90 -9.02 23.60 -15.10
N ALA A 91 -9.60 22.46 -15.48
CA ALA A 91 -9.64 22.01 -16.86
C ALA A 91 -10.58 22.91 -17.68
N ASP A 92 -11.79 23.17 -17.18
CA ASP A 92 -12.78 24.02 -17.86
C ASP A 92 -12.24 25.44 -18.10
N TYR A 93 -11.56 26.04 -17.11
CA TYR A 93 -10.90 27.34 -17.28
C TYR A 93 -9.79 27.31 -18.34
N LEU A 94 -9.01 26.23 -18.40
CA LEU A 94 -7.97 26.09 -19.42
C LEU A 94 -8.59 25.96 -20.81
N GLU A 95 -9.73 25.28 -20.96
CA GLU A 95 -10.44 25.16 -22.23
C GLU A 95 -11.08 26.49 -22.68
N VAL A 96 -11.74 27.20 -21.77
CA VAL A 96 -12.45 28.45 -22.06
C VAL A 96 -11.48 29.61 -22.25
N VAL A 97 -10.46 29.74 -21.39
CA VAL A 97 -9.56 30.90 -21.36
C VAL A 97 -8.24 30.63 -22.10
N GLY A 98 -7.89 29.36 -22.33
CA GLY A 98 -6.63 28.97 -22.98
C GLY A 98 -5.39 29.20 -22.11
N LYS A 99 -5.56 29.59 -20.85
CA LYS A 99 -4.47 29.89 -19.90
C LYS A 99 -4.61 29.04 -18.65
N LYS A 100 -3.46 28.69 -18.07
CA LYS A 100 -3.43 27.90 -16.83
C LYS A 100 -3.97 28.74 -15.67
N PRO A 101 -4.96 28.24 -14.90
CA PRO A 101 -5.51 28.95 -13.74
C PRO A 101 -4.48 29.04 -12.60
N TYR A 102 -4.58 30.08 -11.78
CA TYR A 102 -3.70 30.25 -10.62
C TYR A 102 -3.98 29.18 -9.57
N HIS A 103 -2.92 28.56 -9.03
CA HIS A 103 -3.06 27.43 -8.10
C HIS A 103 -3.66 27.82 -6.74
N GLY A 104 -3.62 29.11 -6.38
CA GLY A 104 -4.15 29.64 -5.12
C GLY A 104 -5.62 30.07 -5.16
N TRP A 105 -6.30 29.95 -6.31
CA TRP A 105 -7.72 30.26 -6.41
C TRP A 105 -8.59 29.15 -5.85
N SER A 106 -9.63 29.57 -5.13
CA SER A 106 -10.72 28.72 -4.65
C SER A 106 -11.67 28.31 -5.79
N VAL A 107 -12.54 27.32 -5.53
CA VAL A 107 -13.59 26.85 -6.45
C VAL A 107 -14.44 28.03 -6.96
N GLU A 108 -14.85 28.91 -6.05
CA GLU A 108 -15.72 30.05 -6.31
C GLU A 108 -15.06 31.08 -7.24
N GLU A 109 -13.79 31.40 -7.00
CA GLU A 109 -13.02 32.32 -7.84
C GLU A 109 -12.79 31.77 -9.25
N LEU A 110 -12.50 30.46 -9.34
CA LEU A 110 -12.28 29.78 -10.60
C LEU A 110 -13.56 29.73 -11.44
N GLN A 111 -14.69 29.40 -10.81
CA GLN A 111 -16.01 29.41 -11.43
C GLN A 111 -16.38 30.80 -11.96
N ALA A 112 -16.24 31.84 -11.12
CA ALA A 112 -16.56 33.22 -11.51
C ALA A 112 -15.76 33.67 -12.75
N LYS A 113 -14.50 33.24 -12.87
CA LYS A 113 -13.64 33.57 -14.01
C LYS A 113 -13.99 32.80 -15.29
N ILE A 114 -14.48 31.57 -15.17
CA ILE A 114 -15.02 30.81 -16.29
C ILE A 114 -16.29 31.51 -16.81
N ASP A 115 -17.21 31.85 -15.91
CA ASP A 115 -18.48 32.48 -16.25
C ASP A 115 -18.31 33.87 -16.87
N GLU A 116 -17.36 34.67 -16.37
CA GLU A 116 -16.99 35.97 -16.94
C GLU A 116 -16.56 35.84 -18.41
N LYS A 117 -15.83 34.77 -18.77
CA LYS A 117 -15.40 34.53 -20.15
C LYS A 117 -16.43 33.87 -21.03
N LEU A 118 -17.38 33.12 -20.47
CA LEU A 118 -18.46 32.51 -21.23
C LEU A 118 -19.59 33.51 -21.56
N ALA A 119 -19.72 34.59 -20.79
CA ALA A 119 -20.71 35.64 -20.98
C ALA A 119 -20.23 36.81 -21.87
N GLU A 120 -18.97 36.78 -22.33
CA GLU A 120 -18.36 37.74 -23.27
C GLU A 120 -18.60 37.35 -24.73
#